data_AF-G0MTZ4-F1
#
_entry.id   AF-G0MTZ4-F1
#
_cell.length_a   1.000
_cell.length_b   1.000
_cell.length_c   1.000
_cell.angle_alpha   90.00
_cell.angle_beta   90.00
_cell.angle_gamma   90.00
#
_symmetry.space_group_name_H-M   'P 1'
#
loop_
_entity.id
_entity.type
_entity.pdbx_description
1 polymer ?
#
loop_
_entity_poly.entity_id
_entity_poly.type
_entity_poly.pdbx_seq_one_letter_code
_entity_poly.pdbx_strand_id
1 'polypeptide(L)'
;MELTLNSQLQKIANLLFDVAGFLDLFTNYLVVYLVIWKSKNMKTFRYYLLYFQLTTAIMDVYLAFLMKPIPIFPVIGGYTTGILYSCFEVNSHIQMTIQILFMGVQEVAIFCAFFKKHQSIVTINRKLEMKKRNYWSVIGVLHFDISAIVVLFYFGRVSKEQQLEYIRRVFLEKETTKSFHN
;
A
#
# COMPACT_ATOMS: atom_id res chain seq x y z
N MET A 1 -27.81 -1.46 -4.20
CA MET A 1 -27.48 -2.67 -4.96
C MET A 1 -26.47 -3.43 -4.14
N GLU A 2 -26.91 -4.37 -3.30
CA GLU A 2 -25.99 -5.31 -2.67
C GLU A 2 -25.44 -6.17 -3.81
N LEU A 3 -24.20 -5.91 -4.21
CA LEU A 3 -23.42 -6.87 -4.98
C LEU A 3 -23.24 -8.07 -4.04
N THR A 4 -24.13 -9.04 -4.12
CA THR A 4 -23.96 -10.34 -3.45
C THR A 4 -22.82 -11.08 -4.13
N LEU A 5 -21.60 -10.59 -3.93
CA LEU A 5 -20.38 -11.33 -4.19
C LEU A 5 -20.52 -12.65 -3.42
N ASN A 6 -20.18 -13.76 -4.07
CA ASN A 6 -20.32 -15.08 -3.49
C ASN A 6 -19.77 -15.07 -2.05
N SER A 7 -20.65 -15.31 -1.06
CA SER A 7 -20.31 -15.20 0.36
C SER A 7 -19.16 -16.14 0.76
N GLN A 8 -18.91 -17.19 -0.03
CA GLN A 8 -17.76 -18.06 0.11
C GLN A 8 -16.44 -17.35 -0.24
N LEU A 9 -16.42 -16.52 -1.29
CA LEU A 9 -15.22 -15.79 -1.71
C LEU A 9 -14.75 -14.82 -0.61
N GLN A 10 -15.68 -14.09 -0.01
CA GLN A 10 -15.35 -13.16 1.08
C GLN A 10 -14.86 -13.91 2.33
N LYS A 11 -15.48 -15.04 2.68
CA LYS A 11 -15.01 -15.89 3.80
C LYS A 11 -13.61 -16.43 3.57
N ILE A 12 -13.33 -16.94 2.37
CA ILE A 12 -12.02 -17.44 1.99
C ILE A 12 -10.98 -16.31 2.00
N ALA A 13 -11.30 -15.16 1.40
CA ALA A 13 -10.39 -14.01 1.38
C ALA A 13 -10.05 -13.54 2.80
N ASN A 14 -11.04 -13.41 3.69
CA ASN A 14 -10.81 -13.03 5.07
C ASN A 14 -9.90 -14.03 5.81
N LEU A 15 -10.13 -15.35 5.62
CA LEU A 15 -9.28 -16.39 6.20
C LEU A 15 -7.84 -16.31 5.68
N LEU A 16 -7.66 -16.10 4.37
CA LEU A 16 -6.35 -15.92 3.77
C LEU A 16 -5.63 -14.69 4.34
N PHE A 17 -6.32 -13.56 4.50
CA PHE A 17 -5.76 -12.37 5.13
C PHE A 17 -5.34 -12.61 6.57
N ASP A 18 -6.14 -13.33 7.37
CA ASP A 18 -5.79 -13.64 8.75
C ASP A 18 -4.54 -14.53 8.83
N VAL A 19 -4.50 -15.61 8.04
CA VAL A 19 -3.34 -16.52 8.00
C VAL A 19 -2.08 -15.80 7.52
N ALA A 20 -2.19 -15.02 6.44
CA ALA A 20 -1.07 -14.22 5.93
C ALA A 20 -0.60 -13.21 6.99
N GLY A 21 -1.51 -12.47 7.61
CA GLY A 21 -1.18 -11.49 8.64
C GLY A 21 -0.44 -12.08 9.83
N PHE A 22 -0.84 -13.26 10.32
CA PHE A 22 -0.13 -13.92 11.42
C PHE A 22 1.27 -14.41 11.00
N LEU A 23 1.40 -14.93 9.77
CA LEU A 23 2.69 -15.35 9.22
C LEU A 23 3.62 -14.13 9.04
N ASP A 24 3.09 -13.04 8.52
CA ASP A 24 3.81 -11.79 8.29
C ASP A 24 4.25 -11.16 9.61
N LEU A 25 3.41 -11.16 10.65
CA LEU A 25 3.79 -10.72 11.98
C LEU A 25 4.96 -11.52 12.55
N PHE A 26 4.91 -12.85 12.43
CA PHE A 26 5.98 -13.72 12.91
C PHE A 26 7.29 -13.49 12.16
N THR A 27 7.23 -13.43 10.83
CA THR A 27 8.42 -13.23 9.99
C THR A 27 9.00 -11.83 10.16
N ASN A 28 8.18 -10.78 10.20
CA ASN A 28 8.62 -9.41 10.46
C ASN A 28 9.33 -9.30 11.82
N TYR A 29 8.76 -9.91 12.87
CA TYR A 29 9.37 -9.95 14.20
C TYR A 29 10.75 -10.65 14.16
N LEU A 30 10.83 -11.80 13.50
CA LEU A 30 12.09 -12.54 13.35
C LEU A 30 13.15 -11.72 12.62
N VAL A 31 12.80 -11.03 11.53
CA VAL A 31 13.75 -10.20 10.77
C VAL A 31 14.23 -9.02 11.61
N VAL A 32 13.34 -8.32 12.32
CA VAL A 32 13.74 -7.23 13.23
C VAL A 32 14.72 -7.74 14.29
N TYR A 33 14.44 -8.90 14.89
CA TYR A 33 15.35 -9.54 15.85
C TYR A 33 16.74 -9.83 15.23
N LEU A 34 16.77 -10.43 14.04
CA LEU A 34 18.03 -10.76 13.35
C LEU A 34 18.84 -9.51 12.99
N VAL A 35 18.18 -8.42 12.57
CA VAL A 35 18.86 -7.18 12.21
C VAL A 35 19.43 -6.46 13.43
N ILE A 36 18.71 -6.41 14.56
CA ILE A 36 19.22 -5.73 15.76
C ILE A 36 20.31 -6.56 16.46
N TRP A 37 20.09 -7.86 16.68
CA TRP A 37 20.96 -8.66 17.54
C TRP A 37 22.04 -9.44 16.79
N LYS A 38 21.78 -9.93 15.57
CA LYS A 38 22.73 -10.76 14.82
C LYS A 38 23.50 -10.01 13.73
N SER A 39 23.05 -8.83 13.32
CA SER A 39 23.67 -8.08 12.21
C SER A 39 24.60 -6.94 12.65
N LYS A 40 25.32 -7.10 13.77
CA LYS A 40 26.19 -6.05 14.33
C LYS A 40 27.30 -5.58 13.36
N ASN A 41 27.76 -6.47 12.48
CA ASN A 41 28.83 -6.17 11.51
C ASN A 41 28.38 -5.26 10.36
N MET A 42 27.07 -5.03 10.18
CA MET A 42 26.52 -4.29 9.04
C MET A 42 26.54 -2.76 9.21
N LYS A 43 27.24 -2.24 10.23
CA LYS A 43 27.45 -0.79 10.48
C LYS A 43 26.14 0.00 10.31
N THR A 44 26.15 1.09 9.54
CA THR A 44 24.98 1.95 9.30
C THR A 44 23.92 1.31 8.40
N PHE A 45 24.29 0.35 7.54
CA PHE A 45 23.35 -0.29 6.60
C PHE A 45 22.21 -1.01 7.34
N ARG A 46 22.46 -1.54 8.54
CA ARG A 46 21.43 -2.18 9.37
C ARG A 46 20.25 -1.25 9.67
N TYR A 47 20.46 0.06 9.82
CA TYR A 47 19.37 1.00 10.11
C TYR A 47 18.45 1.22 8.91
N TYR A 48 19.00 1.15 7.69
CA TYR A 48 18.20 1.20 6.47
C TYR A 48 17.37 -0.07 6.29
N LEU A 49 17.94 -1.24 6.64
CA LEU A 49 17.19 -2.50 6.69
C LEU A 49 16.10 -2.49 7.77
N LEU A 50 16.39 -1.94 8.95
CA LEU A 50 15.37 -1.78 9.99
C LEU A 50 14.25 -0.85 9.55
N TYR A 51 14.58 0.28 8.91
CA TYR A 51 13.58 1.19 8.39
C TYR A 51 12.66 0.50 7.39
N PHE A 52 13.23 -0.20 6.40
CA PHE A 52 12.46 -1.02 5.46
C PHE A 52 11.59 -2.07 6.17
N GLN A 53 12.16 -2.83 7.10
CA GLN A 53 11.42 -3.89 7.78
C GLN A 53 10.25 -3.34 8.62
N LEU A 54 10.46 -2.22 9.30
CA LEU A 54 9.40 -1.57 10.08
C LEU A 54 8.27 -1.06 9.19
N THR A 55 8.60 -0.45 8.04
CA THR A 55 7.58 0.00 7.08
C THR A 55 6.79 -1.17 6.49
N THR A 56 7.46 -2.30 6.20
CA THR A 56 6.80 -3.53 5.75
C THR A 56 5.88 -4.09 6.83
N ALA A 57 6.35 -4.21 8.07
CA ALA A 57 5.52 -4.71 9.17
C ALA A 57 4.26 -3.87 9.40
N ILE A 58 4.37 -2.54 9.30
CA ILE A 58 3.21 -1.64 9.40
C ILE A 58 2.23 -1.89 8.25
N MET A 59 2.73 -2.02 7.02
CA MET A 59 1.91 -2.25 5.84
C MET A 59 1.19 -3.61 5.91
N ASP A 60 1.89 -4.67 6.32
CA ASP A 60 1.33 -6.01 6.41
C ASP A 60 0.20 -6.05 7.45
N VAL A 61 0.41 -5.47 8.63
CA VAL A 61 -0.65 -5.33 9.65
C VAL A 61 -1.83 -4.51 9.12
N TYR A 62 -1.54 -3.44 8.38
CA TYR A 62 -2.56 -2.58 7.81
C TYR A 62 -3.44 -3.35 6.81
N LEU A 63 -2.84 -4.08 5.87
CA LEU A 63 -3.57 -4.83 4.85
C LEU A 63 -4.28 -6.05 5.43
N ALA A 64 -3.60 -6.81 6.30
CA ALA A 64 -4.12 -8.08 6.81
C ALA A 64 -5.24 -7.90 7.83
N PHE A 65 -5.23 -6.85 8.64
CA PHE A 65 -6.20 -6.68 9.73
C PHE A 65 -7.04 -5.42 9.61
N LEU A 66 -6.44 -4.28 9.30
CA LEU A 66 -7.13 -2.98 9.36
C LEU A 66 -8.01 -2.74 8.13
N MET A 67 -7.48 -2.95 6.93
CA MET A 67 -8.16 -2.62 5.67
C MET A 67 -8.86 -3.82 5.05
N LYS A 68 -8.20 -4.98 4.95
CA LYS A 68 -8.66 -6.18 4.21
C LYS A 68 -9.37 -5.82 2.88
N PRO A 69 -8.62 -5.38 1.86
CA PRO A 69 -9.21 -5.00 0.58
C PRO A 69 -9.74 -6.23 -0.18
N ILE A 70 -10.98 -6.17 -0.63
CA ILE A 70 -11.64 -7.18 -1.47
C ILE A 70 -11.83 -6.61 -2.88
N PRO A 71 -11.09 -7.10 -3.90
CA PRO A 71 -11.29 -6.69 -5.28
C PRO A 71 -12.62 -7.25 -5.84
N ILE A 72 -13.32 -6.47 -6.65
CA ILE A 72 -14.57 -6.87 -7.31
C ILE A 72 -14.25 -7.30 -8.74
N PHE A 73 -13.92 -8.58 -8.96
CA PHE A 73 -13.73 -9.07 -10.33
C PHE A 73 -15.06 -9.14 -11.11
N PRO A 74 -15.08 -8.79 -12.41
CA PRO A 74 -13.96 -8.36 -13.28
C PRO A 74 -13.78 -6.83 -13.36
N VAL A 75 -14.40 -6.05 -12.49
CA VAL A 75 -14.39 -4.58 -12.54
C VAL A 75 -13.14 -4.06 -11.81
N ILE A 76 -12.55 -2.97 -12.31
CA ILE A 76 -11.52 -2.25 -11.55
C ILE A 76 -12.22 -1.52 -10.40
N GLY A 77 -12.36 -2.22 -9.28
CA GLY A 77 -13.07 -1.75 -8.11
C GLY A 77 -12.84 -2.67 -6.92
N GLY A 78 -13.13 -2.18 -5.73
CA GLY A 78 -12.94 -2.93 -4.50
C GLY A 78 -13.65 -2.28 -3.33
N TYR A 79 -13.85 -3.05 -2.28
CA TYR A 79 -14.34 -2.57 -0.99
C TYR A 79 -13.46 -3.13 0.12
N THR A 80 -13.62 -2.61 1.33
CA THR A 80 -12.77 -2.95 2.49
C THR A 80 -13.61 -3.64 3.56
N THR A 81 -13.10 -4.71 4.16
CA THR A 81 -13.82 -5.48 5.19
C THR A 81 -13.10 -5.54 6.54
N GLY A 82 -11.96 -4.87 6.67
CA GLY A 82 -11.14 -4.92 7.88
C GLY A 82 -11.72 -4.15 9.07
N ILE A 83 -10.94 -4.06 10.14
CA ILE A 83 -11.32 -3.41 11.41
C ILE A 83 -11.71 -1.94 11.19
N LEU A 84 -11.02 -1.21 10.29
CA LEU A 84 -11.32 0.20 10.02
C LEU A 84 -12.72 0.42 9.44
N TYR A 85 -13.16 -0.49 8.58
CA TYR A 85 -14.52 -0.45 8.06
C TYR A 85 -15.53 -0.95 9.09
N SER A 86 -15.26 -2.10 9.71
CA SER A 86 -16.25 -2.81 10.54
C SER A 86 -16.49 -2.17 11.91
N CYS A 87 -15.47 -1.54 12.50
CA CYS A 87 -15.59 -0.94 13.84
C CYS A 87 -15.71 0.59 13.81
N PHE A 88 -15.17 1.24 12.77
CA PHE A 88 -15.07 2.71 12.70
C PHE A 88 -15.75 3.31 11.47
N GLU A 89 -16.33 2.48 10.60
CA GLU A 89 -17.04 2.91 9.37
C GLU A 89 -16.22 3.84 8.47
N VAL A 90 -14.88 3.68 8.49
CA VAL A 90 -13.98 4.51 7.68
C VAL A 90 -14.21 4.22 6.20
N ASN A 91 -14.42 5.27 5.40
CA ASN A 91 -14.64 5.15 3.96
C ASN A 91 -13.44 4.48 3.26
N SER A 92 -13.70 3.53 2.34
CA SER A 92 -12.69 2.84 1.55
C SER A 92 -11.74 3.76 0.77
N HIS A 93 -12.19 4.95 0.34
CA HIS A 93 -11.31 5.95 -0.30
C HIS A 93 -10.21 6.46 0.65
N ILE A 94 -10.58 6.71 1.92
CA ILE A 94 -9.64 7.14 2.95
C ILE A 94 -8.69 6.00 3.29
N GLN A 95 -9.21 4.78 3.43
CA GLN A 95 -8.38 3.60 3.66
C GLN A 95 -7.37 3.39 2.50
N MET A 96 -7.81 3.51 1.25
CA MET A 96 -6.91 3.43 0.09
C MET A 96 -5.87 4.55 0.07
N THR A 97 -6.24 5.77 0.48
CA THR A 97 -5.29 6.88 0.59
C THR A 97 -4.19 6.57 1.61
N ILE A 98 -4.55 5.99 2.76
CA ILE A 98 -3.60 5.54 3.78
C ILE A 98 -2.73 4.39 3.25
N GLN A 99 -3.33 3.44 2.52
CA GLN A 99 -2.61 2.35 1.87
C GLN A 99 -1.51 2.88 0.93
N ILE A 100 -1.85 3.84 0.05
CA ILE A 100 -0.90 4.43 -0.89
C ILE A 100 0.25 5.12 -0.15
N LEU A 101 -0.04 5.80 0.95
CA LEU A 101 0.99 6.41 1.79
C LEU A 101 1.96 5.36 2.36
N PHE A 102 1.44 4.31 3.01
CA PHE A 102 2.28 3.27 3.61
C PHE A 102 3.09 2.51 2.57
N MET A 103 2.47 2.15 1.45
CA MET A 103 3.13 1.46 0.34
C MET A 103 4.23 2.34 -0.29
N GLY A 104 3.96 3.63 -0.49
CA GLY A 104 4.95 4.56 -1.02
C GLY A 104 6.14 4.77 -0.08
N VAL A 105 5.89 4.93 1.22
CA VAL A 105 6.97 5.02 2.23
C VAL A 105 7.79 3.73 2.27
N GLN A 106 7.15 2.56 2.17
CA GLN A 106 7.83 1.27 2.08
C GLN A 106 8.71 1.16 0.82
N GLU A 107 8.23 1.60 -0.33
CA GLU A 107 9.00 1.64 -1.59
C GLU A 107 10.26 2.50 -1.45
N VAL A 108 10.12 3.69 -0.86
CA VAL A 108 11.28 4.57 -0.60
C VAL A 108 12.24 3.93 0.40
N ALA A 109 11.75 3.21 1.41
CA ALA A 109 12.59 2.49 2.35
C ALA A 109 13.41 1.36 1.68
N ILE A 110 12.79 0.59 0.78
CA ILE A 110 13.45 -0.41 -0.06
C ILE A 110 14.56 0.25 -0.89
N PHE A 111 14.21 1.32 -1.60
CA PHE A 111 15.17 2.07 -2.40
C PHE A 111 16.35 2.55 -1.55
N CYS A 112 16.09 3.14 -0.39
CA CYS A 112 17.13 3.61 0.51
C CYS A 112 18.09 2.49 0.96
N ALA A 113 17.57 1.28 1.23
CA ALA A 113 18.40 0.13 1.56
C ALA A 113 19.33 -0.27 0.41
N PHE A 114 18.79 -0.45 -0.80
CA PHE A 114 19.59 -0.77 -1.99
C PHE A 114 20.60 0.33 -2.31
N PHE A 115 20.15 1.58 -2.24
CA PHE A 115 20.98 2.74 -2.52
C PHE A 115 22.13 2.86 -1.52
N LYS A 116 21.88 2.64 -0.23
CA LYS A 116 22.93 2.63 0.79
C LYS A 116 23.94 1.50 0.54
N LYS A 117 23.46 0.30 0.17
CA LYS A 117 24.34 -0.83 -0.14
C LYS A 117 25.18 -0.57 -1.38
N HIS A 118 24.60 -0.03 -2.44
CA HIS A 118 25.30 0.41 -3.64
C HIS A 118 26.40 1.44 -3.29
N GLN A 119 26.05 2.49 -2.54
CA GLN A 119 27.01 3.51 -2.12
C GLN A 119 28.16 2.93 -1.29
N SER A 120 27.92 1.90 -0.47
CA SER A 120 28.99 1.24 0.29
C SER A 120 29.99 0.48 -0.60
N ILE A 121 29.58 0.00 -1.78
CA ILE A 121 30.44 -0.76 -2.69
C ILE A 121 31.24 0.20 -3.57
N VAL A 122 30.59 1.22 -4.13
CA VAL A 122 31.24 2.16 -5.06
C VAL A 122 32.31 3.02 -4.40
N THR A 123 32.24 3.25 -3.08
CA THR A 123 33.31 3.93 -2.33
C THR A 123 34.66 3.20 -2.42
N ILE A 124 34.68 1.88 -2.69
CA ILE A 124 35.93 1.11 -2.86
C ILE A 124 36.72 1.61 -4.09
N ASN A 125 36.03 1.98 -5.17
CA ASN A 125 36.62 2.47 -6.43
C ASN A 125 36.46 3.99 -6.63
N ARG A 126 35.70 4.66 -5.75
CA ARG A 126 35.37 6.11 -5.76
C ARG A 126 34.74 6.68 -7.02
N LYS A 127 34.54 5.90 -8.10
CA LYS A 127 34.01 6.40 -9.38
C LYS A 127 32.57 6.93 -9.31
N LEU A 128 31.74 6.37 -8.44
CA LEU A 128 30.30 6.68 -8.33
C LEU A 128 29.88 7.09 -6.91
N GLU A 129 30.84 7.52 -6.09
CA GLU A 129 30.56 7.97 -4.73
C GLU A 129 29.78 9.29 -4.76
N MET A 130 28.64 9.32 -4.08
CA MET A 130 27.80 10.51 -4.04
C MET A 130 28.14 11.40 -2.86
N LYS A 131 28.17 12.71 -3.11
CA LYS A 131 28.25 13.73 -2.05
C LYS A 131 27.03 13.61 -1.13
N LYS A 132 27.24 13.79 0.17
CA LYS A 132 26.20 13.71 1.21
C LYS A 132 24.95 14.54 0.89
N ARG A 133 25.11 15.76 0.38
CA ARG A 133 23.99 16.63 -0.03
C ARG A 133 23.12 15.97 -1.11
N ASN A 134 23.74 15.44 -2.17
CA ASN A 134 23.02 14.82 -3.28
C ASN A 134 22.34 13.52 -2.82
N TYR A 135 22.99 12.75 -1.94
CA TYR A 135 22.41 11.54 -1.35
C TYR A 135 21.10 11.84 -0.61
N TRP A 136 21.10 12.83 0.30
CA TRP A 136 19.88 13.22 1.02
C TRP A 136 18.85 13.92 0.13
N SER A 137 19.29 14.64 -0.90
CA SER A 137 18.41 15.26 -1.88
C SER A 137 17.58 14.21 -2.63
N VAL A 138 18.20 13.10 -3.07
CA VAL A 138 17.48 12.01 -3.76
C VAL A 138 16.42 11.40 -2.84
N ILE A 139 16.78 11.11 -1.58
CA ILE A 139 15.84 10.56 -0.60
C ILE A 139 14.68 11.53 -0.34
N GLY A 140 14.98 12.83 -0.21
CA GLY A 140 13.97 13.87 0.01
C GLY A 140 13.00 14.01 -1.15
N VAL A 141 13.50 14.01 -2.39
CA VAL A 141 12.67 14.06 -3.61
C VAL A 141 11.72 12.86 -3.67
N LEU A 142 12.22 11.65 -3.42
CA LEU A 142 11.38 10.45 -3.44
C LEU A 142 10.24 10.51 -2.41
N HIS A 143 10.49 10.99 -1.19
CA HIS A 143 9.43 11.17 -0.19
C HIS A 143 8.44 12.27 -0.56
N PHE A 144 8.93 13.35 -1.19
CA PHE A 144 8.08 14.43 -1.69
C PHE A 144 7.16 13.93 -2.80
N ASP A 145 7.69 13.14 -3.73
CA ASP A 145 6.92 12.56 -4.84
C ASP A 145 5.79 11.66 -4.32
N ILE A 146 6.08 10.76 -3.37
CA ILE A 146 5.05 9.94 -2.71
C ILE A 146 4.00 10.80 -2.02
N SER A 147 4.43 11.84 -1.30
CA SER A 147 3.51 12.73 -0.59
C SER A 147 2.59 13.48 -1.56
N ALA A 148 3.12 13.93 -2.70
CA ALA A 148 2.35 14.57 -3.76
C ALA A 148 1.31 13.60 -4.35
N ILE A 149 1.69 12.36 -4.64
CA ILE A 149 0.77 11.32 -5.14
C ILE A 149 -0.38 11.07 -4.15
N VAL A 150 -0.08 10.95 -2.86
CA VAL A 150 -1.09 10.74 -1.81
C VAL A 150 -2.08 11.91 -1.75
N VAL A 151 -1.56 13.15 -1.79
CA VAL A 151 -2.40 14.36 -1.77
C VAL A 151 -3.29 14.42 -3.01
N LEU A 152 -2.73 14.16 -4.19
CA LEU A 152 -3.50 14.13 -5.44
C LEU A 152 -4.59 13.05 -5.41
N PHE A 153 -4.27 11.85 -4.92
CA PHE A 153 -5.25 10.77 -4.78
C PHE A 153 -6.37 11.12 -3.79
N TYR A 154 -6.02 11.75 -2.67
CA TYR A 154 -7.00 12.20 -1.67
C TYR A 154 -8.01 13.19 -2.28
N PHE A 155 -7.52 14.20 -3.01
CA PHE A 155 -8.35 15.19 -3.68
C PHE A 155 -9.10 14.64 -4.90
N GLY A 156 -8.63 13.54 -5.49
CA GLY A 156 -9.31 12.82 -6.59
C GLY A 156 -10.61 12.13 -6.20
N ARG A 157 -11.12 12.33 -4.97
CA ARG A 157 -12.40 11.76 -4.53
C ARG A 157 -13.55 12.29 -5.38
N VAL A 158 -14.39 11.39 -5.86
CA VAL A 158 -15.67 11.73 -6.50
C VAL A 158 -16.74 11.82 -5.42
N SER A 159 -17.60 12.84 -5.47
CA SER A 159 -18.68 12.97 -4.48
C SER A 159 -19.73 11.85 -4.65
N LYS A 160 -20.49 11.54 -3.59
CA LYS A 160 -21.54 10.50 -3.68
C LYS A 160 -22.62 10.90 -4.70
N GLU A 161 -22.94 12.18 -4.79
CA GLU A 161 -23.91 12.73 -5.74
C GLU A 161 -23.43 12.52 -7.17
N GLN A 162 -22.15 12.82 -7.45
CA GLN A 162 -21.54 12.59 -8.75
C GLN A 162 -21.52 11.08 -9.09
N GLN A 163 -21.17 10.21 -8.13
CA GLN A 163 -21.21 8.75 -8.32
C GLN A 163 -22.62 8.26 -8.67
N LEU A 164 -23.65 8.74 -7.96
CA LEU A 164 -25.04 8.39 -8.22
C LEU A 164 -25.52 8.90 -9.58
N GLU A 165 -25.09 10.09 -9.99
CA GLU A 165 -25.40 10.64 -11.31
C GLU A 165 -24.77 9.78 -12.42
N TYR A 166 -23.51 9.37 -12.27
CA TYR A 166 -22.85 8.45 -13.20
C TYR A 166 -23.60 7.12 -13.32
N ILE A 167 -24.00 6.51 -12.19
CA ILE A 167 -24.76 5.26 -12.18
C ILE A 167 -26.09 5.45 -12.92
N ARG A 168 -26.80 6.56 -12.68
CA ARG A 168 -28.07 6.87 -13.35
C ARG A 168 -27.88 7.01 -14.86
N ARG A 169 -26.87 7.75 -15.32
CA ARG A 169 -26.58 7.93 -16.75
C ARG A 169 -26.31 6.60 -17.47
N VAL A 170 -25.45 5.76 -16.90
CA VAL A 170 -25.11 4.44 -17.47
C VAL A 170 -26.33 3.51 -17.48
N PHE A 171 -27.19 3.57 -16.47
CA PHE A 171 -28.40 2.75 -16.42
C PHE A 171 -29.39 3.15 -17.52
N LEU A 172 -29.65 4.45 -17.69
CA LEU A 172 -30.52 4.99 -18.73
C LEU A 172 -30.02 4.68 -20.14
N GLU A 173 -28.70 4.75 -20.36
CA GLU A 173 -28.09 4.38 -21.64
C GLU A 173 -28.33 2.90 -21.97
N LYS A 174 -28.16 2.00 -21.00
CA LYS A 174 -28.44 0.57 -21.20
C LYS A 174 -29.90 0.27 -21.53
N GLU A 175 -30.85 0.95 -20.91
CA GLU A 175 -32.27 0.79 -21.22
C GLU A 175 -32.60 1.29 -22.64
N THR A 176 -32.03 2.44 -23.00
CA THR A 176 -32.19 3.03 -24.34
C THR A 176 -31.66 2.10 -25.43
N THR A 177 -30.45 1.54 -25.27
CA THR A 177 -29.86 0.61 -26.26
C THR A 177 -30.65 -0.69 -26.38
N LYS A 178 -31.22 -1.21 -25.28
CA LYS A 178 -32.11 -2.38 -25.33
C LYS A 178 -33.41 -2.09 -26.09
N SER A 179 -33.95 -0.88 -25.99
CA SER A 179 -35.14 -0.46 -26.74
C SER A 179 -34.90 -0.33 -28.25
N PHE A 180 -33.66 -0.13 -28.69
CA PHE A 180 -33.30 -0.05 -30.12
C PHE A 180 -32.97 -1.42 -30.74
N HIS A 181 -32.93 -2.50 -29.97
CA HIS A 181 -32.62 -3.86 -30.43
C HIS A 181 -33.81 -4.84 -30.29
N ASN A 182 -34.96 -4.37 -29.82
CA ASN A 182 -36.26 -5.06 -29.87
C ASN A 182 -37.18 -4.36 -30.87
#